data_AF-A0A231P3L7-F1
#
_entry.id   AF-A0A231P3L7-F1
#
_cell.length_a   1.000
_cell.length_b   1.000
_cell.length_c   1.000
_cell.angle_alpha   90.00
_cell.angle_beta   90.00
_cell.angle_gamma   90.00
#
_symmetry.space_group_name_H-M   'P 1'
#
loop_
_entity.id
_entity.type
_entity.pdbx_description
1 polymer ?
#
loop_
_entity_poly.entity_id
_entity_poly.type
_entity_poly.pdbx_seq_one_letter_code
_entity_poly.pdbx_strand_id
1 'polypeptide(L)'
;MTKVMTESGWVYVVLVVDWFSKKIVGHRAGYQSRSHEWLQALEMGIQAHFPEGVREQGLSLMSDNGCQPTGKAFVRECAILGILQAFTSYNNPKGNVDTERTMRTIKEELFWLHEWRSLEHLADALSGWIELFNTTYLHSALGWKTPQCVHQQAGKKRKDTPLKAA
;
A
#
# COMPACT_ATOMS: atom_id res chain seq x y z
N MET A 1 6.05 -2.56 5.75
CA MET A 1 5.94 -4.04 5.87
C MET A 1 5.81 -4.44 7.35
N THR A 2 5.19 -5.58 7.66
CA THR A 2 5.24 -6.24 8.97
C THR A 2 5.39 -7.75 8.81
N LYS A 3 5.59 -8.49 9.92
CA LYS A 3 5.47 -9.95 9.97
C LYS A 3 4.45 -10.38 11.01
N VAL A 4 3.80 -11.51 10.78
CA VAL A 4 2.77 -12.14 11.63
C VAL A 4 3.17 -13.60 11.84
N MET A 5 3.08 -14.09 13.06
CA MET A 5 3.37 -15.49 13.37
C MET A 5 2.13 -16.33 13.06
N THR A 6 2.33 -17.44 12.36
CA THR A 6 1.31 -18.48 12.13
C THR A 6 1.83 -19.80 12.69
N GLU A 7 0.97 -20.81 12.81
CA GLU A 7 1.38 -22.18 13.17
C GLU A 7 2.41 -22.75 12.17
N SER A 8 2.34 -22.29 10.91
CA SER A 8 3.27 -22.65 9.84
C SER A 8 4.53 -21.76 9.78
N GLY A 9 4.71 -20.84 10.74
CA GLY A 9 5.86 -19.93 10.82
C GLY A 9 5.53 -18.48 10.46
N TRP A 10 6.58 -17.68 10.23
CA TRP A 10 6.45 -16.24 9.96
C TRP A 10 5.91 -15.97 8.56
N VAL A 11 4.86 -15.16 8.49
CA VAL A 11 4.34 -14.59 7.25
C VAL A 11 4.64 -13.10 7.23
N TYR A 12 5.23 -12.63 6.14
CA TYR A 12 5.51 -11.22 5.87
C TYR A 12 4.34 -10.59 5.12
N VAL A 13 3.91 -9.42 5.59
CA VAL A 13 2.82 -8.64 5.00
C VAL A 13 3.34 -7.29 4.50
N VAL A 14 3.14 -7.03 3.22
CA VAL A 14 3.43 -5.77 2.55
C VAL A 14 2.10 -5.11 2.19
N LEU A 15 1.99 -3.81 2.44
CA LEU A 15 0.84 -2.99 2.09
C LEU A 15 1.32 -1.80 1.24
N VAL A 16 0.53 -1.43 0.24
CA VAL A 16 0.70 -0.23 -0.58
C VAL A 16 -0.48 0.68 -0.30
N VAL A 17 -0.19 1.88 0.19
CA VAL A 17 -1.19 2.84 0.64
C VAL A 17 -1.13 4.07 -0.25
N ASP A 18 -2.26 4.45 -0.84
CA ASP A 18 -2.42 5.75 -1.47
C ASP A 18 -2.46 6.83 -0.38
N TRP A 19 -1.42 7.66 -0.35
CA TRP A 19 -1.29 8.73 0.64
C TRP A 19 -2.38 9.79 0.57
N PHE A 20 -2.96 10.05 -0.60
CA PHE A 20 -3.99 11.08 -0.72
C PHE A 20 -5.30 10.61 -0.08
N SER A 21 -5.75 9.40 -0.45
CA SER A 21 -7.04 8.86 -0.01
C SER A 21 -6.95 7.97 1.24
N LYS A 22 -5.74 7.64 1.70
CA LYS A 22 -5.45 6.61 2.73
C LYS A 22 -5.89 5.20 2.35
N LYS A 23 -6.31 4.98 1.09
CA LYS A 23 -6.78 3.67 0.62
C LYS A 23 -5.60 2.70 0.55
N ILE A 24 -5.77 1.50 1.07
CA ILE A 24 -4.86 0.40 0.78
C ILE A 24 -5.20 -0.10 -0.62
N VAL A 25 -4.29 0.15 -1.57
CA VAL A 25 -4.50 -0.15 -3.00
C VAL A 25 -3.93 -1.49 -3.42
N GLY A 26 -3.00 -2.04 -2.65
CA GLY A 26 -2.44 -3.36 -2.92
C GLY A 26 -1.79 -3.95 -1.68
N HIS A 27 -1.70 -5.27 -1.62
CA HIS A 27 -1.10 -6.00 -0.52
C HIS A 27 -0.52 -7.33 -0.96
N ARG A 28 0.39 -7.86 -0.14
CA ARG A 28 0.96 -9.20 -0.32
C ARG A 28 1.27 -9.81 1.04
N ALA A 29 0.75 -10.99 1.32
CA ALA A 29 1.15 -11.82 2.46
C ALA A 29 1.90 -13.05 1.93
N GLY A 30 3.10 -13.37 2.44
CA GLY A 30 3.85 -14.56 2.02
C GLY A 30 4.99 -14.93 2.98
N TYR A 31 5.58 -16.12 2.83
CA TYR A 31 6.67 -16.59 3.71
C TYR A 31 8.01 -15.87 3.50
N GLN A 32 8.11 -15.04 2.46
CA GLN A 32 9.33 -14.31 2.10
C GLN A 32 9.01 -12.83 1.89
N SER A 33 10.00 -11.97 2.12
CA SER A 33 9.91 -10.55 1.81
C SER A 33 11.15 -10.05 1.09
N ARG A 34 11.27 -10.44 -0.17
CA ARG A 34 12.27 -9.93 -1.10
C ARG A 34 11.65 -8.78 -1.89
N SER A 35 12.45 -8.13 -2.72
CA SER A 35 11.97 -7.06 -3.61
C SER A 35 10.80 -7.52 -4.50
N HIS A 36 10.75 -8.80 -4.88
CA HIS A 36 9.69 -9.33 -5.72
C HIS A 36 8.31 -9.32 -5.04
N GLU A 37 8.22 -9.71 -3.76
CA GLU A 37 6.95 -9.71 -3.03
C GLU A 37 6.44 -8.28 -2.78
N TRP A 38 7.35 -7.30 -2.67
CA TRP A 38 6.97 -5.88 -2.64
C TRP A 38 6.46 -5.39 -4.01
N LEU A 39 7.10 -5.81 -5.10
CA LEU A 39 6.62 -5.49 -6.46
C LEU A 39 5.24 -6.08 -6.70
N GLN A 40 4.97 -7.32 -6.29
CA GLN A 40 3.63 -7.92 -6.42
C GLN A 40 2.54 -7.08 -5.72
N ALA A 41 2.82 -6.56 -4.52
CA ALA A 41 1.88 -5.69 -3.82
C ALA A 41 1.67 -4.35 -4.56
N LEU A 42 2.73 -3.79 -5.17
CA LEU A 42 2.65 -2.57 -5.97
C LEU A 42 1.88 -2.81 -7.28
N GLU A 43 2.19 -3.89 -7.99
CA GLU A 43 1.54 -4.31 -9.23
C GLU A 43 0.05 -4.53 -9.04
N MET A 44 -0.36 -5.12 -7.91
CA MET A 44 -1.78 -5.27 -7.56
C MET A 44 -2.52 -3.93 -7.59
N GLY A 45 -1.95 -2.88 -6.97
CA GLY A 45 -2.56 -1.54 -6.97
C GLY A 45 -2.51 -0.87 -8.34
N ILE A 46 -1.43 -1.09 -9.08
CA ILE A 46 -1.27 -0.56 -10.45
C ILE A 46 -2.32 -1.16 -11.38
N GLN A 47 -2.45 -2.49 -11.41
CA GLN A 47 -3.38 -3.18 -12.30
C GLN A 47 -4.84 -2.79 -12.02
N ALA A 48 -5.20 -2.60 -10.75
CA ALA A 48 -6.55 -2.22 -10.35
C ALA A 48 -6.92 -0.77 -10.72
N HIS A 49 -5.95 0.14 -10.83
CA HIS A 49 -6.22 1.58 -10.93
C HIS A 49 -5.64 2.26 -12.17
N PHE A 50 -4.73 1.60 -12.86
CA PHE A 50 -4.05 2.07 -14.06
C PHE A 50 -3.96 0.93 -15.10
N PRO A 51 -5.12 0.45 -15.61
CA PRO A 51 -5.15 -0.69 -16.54
C PRO A 51 -4.42 -0.41 -17.86
N GLU A 52 -4.26 0.85 -18.24
CA GLU A 52 -3.52 1.30 -19.43
C GLU A 52 -2.02 1.56 -19.14
N GLY A 53 -1.58 1.30 -17.90
CA GLY A 53 -0.23 1.55 -17.44
C GLY A 53 -0.06 2.85 -16.64
N VAL A 54 1.07 2.95 -15.94
CA VAL A 54 1.39 4.06 -15.02
C VAL A 54 2.45 5.02 -15.54
N ARG A 55 3.05 4.71 -16.69
CA ARG A 55 4.04 5.57 -17.31
C ARG A 55 3.38 6.92 -17.59
N GLU A 56 4.07 8.01 -17.23
CA GLU A 56 3.59 9.39 -17.38
C GLU A 56 2.43 9.81 -16.46
N GLN A 57 1.98 8.94 -15.54
CA GLN A 57 0.96 9.29 -14.53
C GLN A 57 1.51 10.12 -13.37
N GLY A 58 2.82 10.43 -13.38
CA GLY A 58 3.48 11.25 -12.35
C GLY A 58 3.46 10.62 -10.95
N LEU A 59 3.46 9.29 -10.87
CA LEU A 59 3.39 8.59 -9.59
C LEU A 59 4.72 8.67 -8.83
N SER A 60 4.62 8.93 -7.54
CA SER A 60 5.74 8.84 -6.60
C SER A 60 5.49 7.74 -5.57
N LEU A 61 6.46 6.85 -5.37
CA LEU A 61 6.40 5.82 -4.35
C LEU A 61 7.29 6.21 -3.18
N MET A 62 6.67 6.40 -2.01
CA MET A 62 7.40 6.61 -0.77
C MET A 62 7.69 5.27 -0.09
N SER A 63 8.95 5.04 0.29
CA SER A 63 9.35 3.85 1.04
C SER A 63 10.41 4.17 2.10
N ASP A 64 10.58 3.27 3.06
CA ASP A 64 11.69 3.36 4.01
C ASP A 64 13.02 3.00 3.33
N ASN A 65 14.14 3.27 4.01
CA ASN A 65 15.48 2.93 3.52
C ASN A 65 15.83 1.44 3.71
N GLY A 66 14.83 0.56 3.75
CA GLY A 66 15.02 -0.89 3.88
C GLY A 66 15.69 -1.50 2.65
N CYS A 67 16.20 -2.74 2.79
CA CYS A 67 16.92 -3.42 1.72
C CYS A 67 16.01 -3.87 0.55
N GLN A 68 14.71 -4.03 0.78
CA GLN A 68 13.75 -4.42 -0.25
C GLN A 68 13.48 -3.30 -1.29
N PRO A 69 13.07 -2.08 -0.87
CA PRO A 69 12.83 -0.98 -1.82
C PRO A 69 14.13 -0.43 -2.45
N THR A 70 15.27 -0.56 -1.76
CA THR A 70 16.59 -0.16 -2.30
C THR A 70 17.23 -1.22 -3.20
N GLY A 71 16.63 -2.41 -3.31
CA GLY A 71 17.15 -3.51 -4.13
C GLY A 71 17.14 -3.20 -5.63
N LYS A 72 18.19 -3.60 -6.35
CA LYS A 72 18.36 -3.33 -7.80
C LYS A 72 17.14 -3.73 -8.65
N ALA A 73 16.54 -4.88 -8.34
CA ALA A 73 15.34 -5.35 -9.04
C ALA A 73 14.16 -4.40 -8.84
N PHE A 74 13.89 -4.00 -7.59
CA PHE A 74 12.82 -3.06 -7.26
C PHE A 74 13.03 -1.71 -7.96
N VAL A 75 14.24 -1.17 -7.87
CA VAL A 75 14.60 0.11 -8.47
C VAL A 75 14.45 0.10 -9.99
N ARG A 76 14.89 -0.99 -10.63
CA ARG A 76 14.75 -1.17 -12.08
C ARG A 76 13.29 -1.21 -12.50
N GLU A 77 12.44 -1.97 -11.82
CA GLU A 77 11.03 -2.07 -12.18
C GLU A 77 10.29 -0.74 -11.98
N CYS A 78 10.54 -0.02 -10.89
CA CYS A 78 9.98 1.32 -10.71
C CYS A 78 10.40 2.28 -11.85
N ALA A 79 11.66 2.21 -12.31
CA ALA A 79 12.14 3.02 -13.43
C ALA A 79 11.46 2.65 -14.75
N ILE A 80 11.24 1.36 -15.03
CA ILE A 80 10.51 0.88 -16.22
C ILE A 80 9.07 1.41 -16.23
N LEU A 81 8.42 1.36 -15.06
CA LEU A 81 7.06 1.84 -14.83
C LEU A 81 6.95 3.38 -14.80
N GLY A 82 8.07 4.10 -14.79
CA GLY A 82 8.08 5.57 -14.69
C GLY A 82 7.64 6.09 -13.31
N ILE A 83 7.78 5.27 -12.26
CA ILE A 83 7.46 5.63 -10.88
C ILE A 83 8.69 6.27 -10.23
N LEU A 84 8.54 7.51 -9.75
CA LEU A 84 9.58 8.19 -9.01
C LEU A 84 9.65 7.63 -7.58
N GLN A 85 10.76 7.00 -7.22
CA GLN A 85 10.96 6.57 -5.83
C GLN A 85 11.45 7.74 -4.98
N ALA A 86 10.77 7.93 -3.87
CA ALA A 86 11.19 8.81 -2.79
C ALA A 86 11.44 7.96 -1.55
N PHE A 87 12.51 8.29 -0.83
CA PHE A 87 12.85 7.63 0.43
C PHE A 87 12.64 8.59 1.57
N THR A 88 12.25 8.06 2.73
CA THR A 88 12.13 8.85 3.94
C THR A 88 13.50 9.46 4.28
N SER A 89 13.55 10.79 4.43
CA SER A 89 14.78 11.45 4.87
C SER A 89 15.06 11.13 6.33
N TYR A 90 16.35 11.04 6.68
CA TYR A 90 16.77 10.89 8.07
C TYR A 90 16.14 12.02 8.89
N ASN A 91 15.34 11.67 9.90
CA ASN A 91 14.65 12.59 10.81
C ASN A 91 13.40 13.33 10.28
N ASN A 92 12.71 12.82 9.25
CA ASN A 92 11.39 13.33 8.84
C ASN A 92 10.26 12.30 9.03
N PRO A 93 9.74 12.12 10.26
CA PRO A 93 8.68 11.15 10.54
C PRO A 93 7.41 11.38 9.72
N LYS A 94 7.11 12.63 9.30
CA LYS A 94 5.96 12.93 8.44
C LYS A 94 5.99 12.17 7.11
N GLY A 95 7.17 11.76 6.67
CA GLY A 95 7.42 10.97 5.48
C GLY A 95 6.84 9.54 5.50
N ASN A 96 6.34 9.04 6.62
CA ASN A 96 5.78 7.68 6.72
C ASN A 96 4.56 7.56 7.66
N VAL A 97 4.10 8.67 8.24
CA VAL A 97 3.06 8.67 9.30
C VAL A 97 1.78 7.95 8.87
N ASP A 98 1.32 8.14 7.64
CA ASP A 98 0.09 7.50 7.17
C ASP A 98 0.24 5.98 7.07
N THR A 99 1.35 5.51 6.51
CA THR A 99 1.64 4.09 6.39
C THR A 99 1.86 3.45 7.77
N GLU A 100 2.54 4.14 8.69
CA GLU A 100 2.72 3.68 10.08
C GLU A 100 1.39 3.58 10.83
N ARG A 101 0.52 4.58 10.66
CA ARG A 101 -0.81 4.58 11.28
C ARG A 101 -1.66 3.41 10.76
N THR A 102 -1.73 3.23 9.44
CA THR A 102 -2.46 2.10 8.85
C THR A 102 -1.88 0.76 9.32
N MET A 103 -0.55 0.62 9.37
CA MET A 103 0.11 -0.59 9.85
C MET A 103 -0.15 -0.87 11.32
N ARG A 104 -0.31 0.17 12.14
CA ARG A 104 -0.69 0.04 13.55
C ARG A 104 -2.13 -0.44 13.68
N THR A 105 -3.06 0.20 12.97
CA THR A 105 -4.49 -0.15 13.02
C THR A 105 -4.72 -1.62 12.65
N ILE A 106 -4.12 -2.11 11.56
CA ILE A 106 -4.31 -3.52 11.16
C ILE A 106 -3.70 -4.51 12.17
N LYS A 107 -2.62 -4.14 12.85
CA LYS A 107 -2.05 -5.00 13.90
C LYS A 107 -3.00 -5.12 15.09
N GLU A 108 -3.50 -3.99 15.55
CA GLU A 108 -4.39 -3.89 16.71
C GLU A 108 -5.75 -4.56 16.44
N GLU A 109 -6.27 -4.47 15.23
CA GLU A 109 -7.64 -4.89 14.91
C GLU A 109 -7.74 -6.24 14.19
N LEU A 110 -6.66 -6.75 13.61
CA LEU A 110 -6.66 -8.03 12.91
C LEU A 110 -5.59 -8.97 13.46
N PHE A 111 -4.32 -8.60 13.33
CA PHE A 111 -3.23 -9.56 13.52
C PHE A 111 -3.06 -10.04 14.96
N TRP A 112 -3.27 -9.17 15.94
CA TRP A 112 -3.10 -9.50 17.37
C TRP A 112 -4.32 -10.17 18.00
N LEU A 113 -5.48 -10.12 17.34
CA LEU A 113 -6.74 -10.64 17.89
C LEU A 113 -7.00 -12.12 17.54
N HIS A 114 -6.17 -12.71 16.68
CA HIS A 114 -6.41 -14.05 16.13
C HIS A 114 -5.14 -14.90 16.15
N GLU A 115 -5.34 -16.20 16.29
CA GLU A 115 -4.32 -17.21 16.00
C GLU A 115 -4.44 -17.68 14.55
N TRP A 116 -3.32 -17.72 13.86
CA TRP A 116 -3.28 -17.98 12.42
C TRP A 116 -2.74 -19.38 12.12
N ARG A 117 -3.58 -20.23 11.53
CA ARG A 117 -3.22 -21.60 11.12
C ARG A 117 -2.25 -21.65 9.96
N SER A 118 -2.52 -20.90 8.90
CA SER A 118 -1.73 -20.94 7.65
C SER A 118 -1.62 -19.57 6.99
N LEU A 119 -0.80 -19.50 5.94
CA LEU A 119 -0.68 -18.33 5.10
C LEU A 119 -2.02 -17.96 4.45
N GLU A 120 -2.75 -18.94 3.94
CA GLU A 120 -4.03 -18.76 3.25
C GLU A 120 -5.07 -18.18 4.20
N HIS A 121 -5.18 -18.74 5.41
CA HIS A 121 -6.10 -18.24 6.44
C HIS A 121 -5.81 -16.77 6.79
N LEU A 122 -4.54 -16.39 6.95
CA LEU A 122 -4.14 -15.00 7.19
C LEU A 122 -4.40 -14.11 5.97
N ALA A 123 -4.12 -14.58 4.75
CA ALA A 123 -4.28 -13.82 3.52
C ALA A 123 -5.77 -13.52 3.21
N ASP A 124 -6.66 -14.47 3.48
CA ASP A 124 -8.10 -14.31 3.31
C ASP A 124 -8.65 -13.27 4.30
N ALA A 125 -8.29 -13.40 5.58
CA ALA A 125 -8.71 -12.46 6.61
C ALA A 125 -8.14 -11.05 6.39
N LEU A 126 -6.88 -10.96 5.93
CA LEU A 126 -6.24 -9.71 5.52
C LEU A 126 -7.02 -9.02 4.41
N SER A 127 -7.41 -9.77 3.37
CA SER A 127 -8.15 -9.21 2.22
C SER A 127 -9.53 -8.72 2.64
N GLY A 128 -10.24 -9.47 3.47
CA GLY A 128 -11.53 -9.05 4.03
C GLY A 128 -11.44 -7.82 4.92
N TRP A 129 -10.42 -7.74 5.78
CA TRP A 129 -10.18 -6.56 6.62
C TRP A 129 -9.82 -5.33 5.79
N ILE A 130 -8.99 -5.46 4.75
CA ILE A 130 -8.64 -4.35 3.84
C ILE A 130 -9.89 -3.81 3.13
N GLU A 131 -10.78 -4.68 2.68
CA GLU A 131 -12.03 -4.25 2.06
C GLU A 131 -12.89 -3.45 3.06
N LEU A 132 -13.04 -3.94 4.29
CA LEU A 132 -13.77 -3.24 5.35
C LEU A 132 -13.13 -1.89 5.68
N PHE A 133 -11.81 -1.85 5.83
CA PHE A 133 -11.05 -0.63 6.08
C PHE A 133 -11.28 0.40 4.96
N ASN A 134 -11.15 -0.01 3.71
CA ASN A 134 -11.30 0.89 2.57
C ASN A 134 -12.75 1.40 2.41
N THR A 135 -13.75 0.57 2.68
CA THR A 135 -15.15 0.87 2.37
C THR A 135 -15.96 1.42 3.53
N THR A 136 -15.53 1.19 4.78
CA THR A 136 -16.35 1.47 5.97
C THR A 136 -15.67 2.38 6.98
N TYR A 137 -14.34 2.39 7.08
CA TYR A 137 -13.66 3.21 8.09
C TYR A 137 -13.75 4.70 7.74
N LEU A 138 -14.24 5.52 8.66
CA LEU A 138 -14.26 6.98 8.51
C LEU A 138 -12.97 7.58 9.07
N HIS A 139 -12.26 8.34 8.23
CA HIS A 139 -11.05 9.03 8.66
C HIS A 139 -11.34 10.52 8.86
N SER A 140 -11.05 11.03 10.06
CA SER A 140 -11.17 12.47 10.35
C SER A 140 -10.32 13.33 9.40
N ALA A 141 -9.12 12.86 9.04
CA ALA A 141 -8.24 13.50 8.05
C ALA A 141 -8.85 13.59 6.64
N LEU A 142 -9.88 12.79 6.34
CA LEU A 142 -10.61 12.75 5.08
C LEU A 142 -11.97 13.47 5.16
N GLY A 143 -12.21 14.25 6.23
CA GLY A 143 -13.50 14.89 6.47
C GLY A 143 -14.61 13.88 6.78
N TRP A 144 -14.27 12.83 7.55
CA TRP A 144 -15.18 11.74 7.92
C TRP A 144 -15.76 11.02 6.70
N LYS A 145 -14.92 10.80 5.69
CA LYS A 145 -15.22 9.95 4.54
C LYS A 145 -14.36 8.68 4.58
N THR A 146 -14.81 7.67 3.85
CA THR A 146 -14.07 6.43 3.69
C THR A 146 -12.94 6.57 2.66
N PRO A 147 -11.85 5.80 2.79
CA PRO A 147 -10.76 5.84 1.83
C PRO A 147 -11.21 5.62 0.39
N GLN A 148 -12.11 4.64 0.17
CA GLN A 148 -12.68 4.34 -1.13
C GLN A 148 -13.46 5.53 -1.70
N CYS A 149 -14.28 6.20 -0.89
CA CYS A 149 -15.07 7.36 -1.33
C CYS A 149 -14.19 8.50 -1.82
N VAL A 150 -13.11 8.82 -1.07
CA VAL A 150 -12.15 9.87 -1.47
C VAL A 150 -11.36 9.47 -2.71
N HIS A 151 -10.92 8.21 -2.78
CA HIS A 151 -10.15 7.70 -3.92
C HIS A 151 -10.95 7.78 -5.23
N GLN A 152 -12.23 7.40 -5.21
CA GLN A 152 -13.12 7.52 -6.37
C GLN A 152 -13.38 8.97 -6.78
N GLN A 153 -13.54 9.89 -5.81
CA GLN A 153 -13.73 11.31 -6.09
C GLN A 153 -12.49 11.95 -6.75
N ALA A 154 -11.29 11.54 -6.32
CA ALA A 154 -10.03 11.98 -6.92
C ALA A 154 -9.90 11.52 -8.39
N GLY A 155 -10.26 10.27 -8.68
CA GLY A 155 -10.26 9.72 -10.04
C GLY A 155 -11.19 10.48 -11.00
N LYS A 156 -12.36 10.94 -10.50
CA LYS A 156 -13.29 11.77 -11.29
C LYS A 156 -12.70 13.15 -11.60
N LYS A 157 -12.15 13.84 -10.59
CA LYS A 157 -11.54 15.17 -10.77
C LYS A 157 -10.35 15.18 -11.74
N ARG A 158 -9.57 14.08 -11.81
CA ARG A 158 -8.48 13.92 -12.79
C ARG A 158 -8.98 13.82 -14.24
N LYS A 159 -10.19 13.32 -14.48
CA LYS A 159 -10.79 13.25 -15.83
C LYS A 159 -11.38 14.59 -16.28
N ASP A 160 -11.83 15.42 -15.34
CA ASP A 160 -12.54 16.68 -15.63
C ASP A 160 -11.62 17.92 -15.70
N THR A 161 -10.31 17.76 -15.46
CA THR A 161 -9.36 18.87 -15.52
C THR A 161 -8.34 18.61 -16.64
N PRO A 162 -8.39 19.29 -17.79
CA PRO A 162 -7.31 19.22 -18.75
C PRO A 162 -6.06 19.79 -18.06
N LEU A 163 -5.00 18.97 -17.97
CA LEU A 163 -3.69 19.37 -17.48
C LEU A 163 -3.22 20.59 -18.28
N LYS A 164 -3.28 21.78 -17.67
CA LYS A 164 -2.54 22.93 -18.18
C LYS A 164 -1.06 22.66 -17.91
N ALA A 165 -0.32 22.41 -18.99
CA ALA A 165 1.14 22.44 -18.97
C ALA A 165 1.58 23.83 -18.47
N ALA A 166 2.45 23.84 -17.47
CA ALA A 166 3.21 25.01 -17.04
C ALA A 166 4.58 24.99 -17.72
#